data_AF-A0A7C3W0W3-F1
#
_entry.id   AF-A0A7C3W0W3-F1
#
_cell.length_a   1.000
_cell.length_b   1.000
_cell.length_c   1.000
_cell.angle_alpha   90.00
_cell.angle_beta   90.00
_cell.angle_gamma   90.00
#
_symmetry.space_group_name_H-M   'P 1'
#
loop_
_entity.id
_entity.type
_entity.pdbx_description
1 polymer ?
#
loop_
_entity_poly.entity_id
_entity_poly.type
_entity_poly.pdbx_seq_one_letter_code
_entity_poly.pdbx_strand_id
1 'polypeptide(L)'
;EHLLEQAVGIAGFYNQVEEARKKGEFPLPQDLVFFIAMPTPNAVVVNTTHIGGLDGTKSEDLTLGEIEGRRQAMALMRFFRKYVPGFESAYIIQTAAQIGVRETRRIMGEYVFCAEDVVSGRKFPDPVLRSAYPVDIHCSKGKGYARADDGKQPLAPPSGDWYEVPYRSLVPLKIDNLLIAGRCLSSTHEGQAAVRIMPNCMALGQAAGVAAALCVNEGVVPRHLEYSHLREYLLEQGALV
;
A
#
# COMPACT_ATOMS: atom_id res chain seq x y z
N GLU A 1 -22.81 -17.81 -4.52
CA GLU A 1 -23.65 -16.70 -3.99
C GLU A 1 -23.43 -16.36 -2.51
N HIS A 2 -22.77 -17.18 -1.66
CA HIS A 2 -22.59 -16.87 -0.23
C HIS A 2 -21.27 -16.18 0.21
N LEU A 3 -20.37 -15.83 -0.72
CA LEU A 3 -19.05 -15.25 -0.36
C LEU A 3 -19.09 -13.76 0.02
N LEU A 4 -20.27 -13.12 0.00
CA LEU A 4 -20.47 -11.70 0.29
C LEU A 4 -21.31 -11.45 1.55
N GLU A 5 -21.36 -12.42 2.48
CA GLU A 5 -21.73 -12.11 3.87
C GLU A 5 -20.63 -11.21 4.46
N GLN A 6 -20.84 -9.90 4.28
CA GLN A 6 -20.07 -8.73 4.74
C GLN A 6 -18.71 -9.05 5.37
N ALA A 7 -17.62 -8.80 4.63
CA ALA A 7 -16.29 -8.75 5.22
C ALA A 7 -16.27 -7.64 6.31
N VAL A 8 -16.19 -8.03 7.58
CA VAL A 8 -16.16 -7.09 8.71
C VAL A 8 -14.72 -6.73 9.02
N GLY A 9 -14.36 -5.46 8.84
CA GLY A 9 -13.12 -4.87 9.36
C GLY A 9 -13.40 -4.12 10.66
N ILE A 10 -12.63 -4.38 11.71
CA ILE A 10 -12.74 -3.69 13.00
C ILE A 10 -11.42 -2.97 13.28
N ALA A 11 -11.50 -1.66 13.42
CA ALA A 11 -10.39 -0.76 13.70
C ALA A 11 -10.68 0.03 14.98
N GLY A 12 -9.79 0.02 15.98
CA GLY A 12 -9.92 0.84 17.18
C GLY A 12 -9.15 0.30 18.38
N PHE A 13 -9.86 0.10 19.49
CA PHE A 13 -9.35 -0.37 20.78
C PHE A 13 -8.36 0.57 21.48
N TYR A 14 -8.41 1.87 21.16
CA TYR A 14 -7.52 2.88 21.73
C TYR A 14 -7.51 2.88 23.27
N ASN A 15 -8.68 2.75 23.90
CA ASN A 15 -8.79 2.73 25.36
C ASN A 15 -8.13 1.48 25.96
N GLN A 16 -8.37 0.31 25.37
CA GLN A 16 -7.76 -0.95 25.78
C GLN A 16 -6.25 -0.92 25.58
N VAL A 17 -5.77 -0.37 24.46
CA VAL A 17 -4.34 -0.20 24.20
C VAL A 17 -3.72 0.75 25.23
N GLU A 18 -4.38 1.86 25.55
CA GLU A 18 -3.91 2.79 26.58
C GLU A 18 -3.82 2.10 27.95
N GLU A 19 -4.85 1.34 28.34
CA GLU A 19 -4.85 0.58 29.59
C GLU A 19 -3.73 -0.47 29.64
N ALA A 20 -3.61 -1.28 28.59
CA ALA A 20 -2.57 -2.30 28.49
C ALA A 20 -1.17 -1.69 28.51
N ARG A 21 -0.98 -0.53 27.86
CA ARG A 21 0.29 0.20 27.86
C ARG A 21 0.65 0.74 29.24
N LYS A 22 -0.31 1.28 30.00
CA LYS A 22 -0.10 1.70 31.40
C LYS A 22 0.37 0.54 32.30
N LYS A 23 -0.04 -0.70 31.97
CA LYS A 23 0.36 -1.93 32.68
C LYS A 23 1.64 -2.58 32.12
N GLY A 24 2.26 -2.01 31.07
CA GLY A 24 3.43 -2.59 30.40
C GLY A 24 3.12 -3.82 29.54
N GLU A 25 1.85 -4.06 29.20
CA GLU A 25 1.37 -5.26 28.51
C GLU A 25 1.19 -5.06 27.00
N PHE A 26 1.39 -3.84 26.49
CA PHE A 26 1.32 -3.51 25.07
C PHE A 26 2.59 -2.80 24.60
N PRO A 27 3.59 -3.55 24.10
CA PRO A 27 4.91 -3.00 23.76
C PRO A 27 5.02 -2.46 22.33
N LEU A 28 3.90 -2.36 21.60
CA LEU A 28 3.87 -1.91 20.21
C LEU A 28 3.80 -0.37 20.14
N PRO A 29 4.50 0.26 19.17
CA PRO A 29 4.52 1.72 19.05
C PRO A 29 3.17 2.32 18.64
N GLN A 30 2.44 1.64 17.74
CA GLN A 30 1.11 2.01 17.26
C GLN A 30 0.04 1.86 18.34
N ASP A 31 -1.07 2.57 18.19
CA ASP A 31 -2.21 2.58 19.13
C ASP A 31 -3.52 2.08 18.51
N LEU A 32 -3.57 1.98 17.19
CA LEU A 32 -4.69 1.36 16.48
C LEU A 32 -4.49 -0.15 16.40
N VAL A 33 -5.49 -0.90 16.85
CA VAL A 33 -5.62 -2.33 16.57
C VAL A 33 -6.62 -2.51 15.43
N PHE A 34 -6.20 -3.23 14.40
CA PHE A 34 -7.01 -3.50 13.22
C PHE A 34 -6.99 -4.98 12.85
N PHE A 35 -8.18 -5.54 12.62
CA PHE A 35 -8.35 -6.89 12.10
C PHE A 35 -9.56 -7.00 11.18
N ILE A 36 -9.51 -7.98 10.28
CA ILE A 36 -10.54 -8.24 9.26
C ILE A 36 -10.99 -9.70 9.39
N ALA A 37 -12.29 -9.94 9.38
CA ALA A 37 -12.85 -11.29 9.33
C ALA A 37 -12.44 -12.00 8.03
N MET A 38 -12.10 -13.27 8.16
CA MET A 38 -11.76 -14.14 7.03
C MET A 38 -13.00 -14.91 6.55
N PRO A 39 -13.00 -15.42 5.30
CA PRO A 39 -14.04 -16.35 4.85
C PRO A 39 -14.13 -17.62 5.70
N THR A 40 -13.05 -17.99 6.38
CA THR A 40 -13.04 -19.07 7.37
C THR A 40 -13.75 -18.62 8.65
N PRO A 41 -14.78 -19.33 9.14
CA PRO A 41 -15.48 -18.98 10.36
C PRO A 41 -14.52 -18.86 11.56
N ASN A 42 -14.78 -17.88 12.44
CA ASN A 42 -13.99 -17.59 13.65
C ASN A 42 -12.50 -17.31 13.39
N ALA A 43 -12.12 -16.92 12.18
CA ALA A 43 -10.77 -16.50 11.85
C ALA A 43 -10.73 -15.04 11.45
N VAL A 44 -9.68 -14.34 11.88
CA VAL A 44 -9.40 -12.96 11.50
C VAL A 44 -7.95 -12.82 11.05
N VAL A 45 -7.69 -11.87 10.17
CA VAL A 45 -6.32 -11.38 9.89
C VAL A 45 -6.11 -10.10 10.69
N VAL A 46 -5.07 -10.08 11.51
CA VAL A 46 -4.67 -8.92 12.29
C VAL A 46 -3.59 -8.16 11.54
N ASN A 47 -3.90 -6.95 11.11
CA ASN A 47 -2.96 -6.07 10.41
C ASN A 47 -2.62 -4.88 11.31
N THR A 48 -1.88 -5.18 12.38
CA THR A 48 -1.53 -4.18 13.40
C THR A 48 -0.03 -3.95 13.49
N THR A 49 0.82 -4.97 13.33
CA THR A 49 2.28 -4.88 13.56
C THR A 49 2.96 -3.84 12.67
N HIS A 50 3.91 -3.10 13.22
CA HIS A 50 4.67 -2.09 12.49
C HIS A 50 6.12 -2.06 12.98
N ILE A 51 7.06 -2.08 12.05
CA ILE A 51 8.50 -2.12 12.32
C ILE A 51 9.14 -1.06 11.45
N GLY A 52 9.83 -0.12 12.08
CA GLY A 52 10.53 0.97 11.41
C GLY A 52 12.02 0.96 11.74
N GLY A 53 12.79 1.79 11.01
CA GLY A 53 14.22 1.97 11.25
C GLY A 53 15.11 0.85 10.71
N LEU A 54 14.58 -0.02 9.86
CA LEU A 54 15.29 -1.13 9.23
C LEU A 54 15.36 -0.94 7.71
N ASP A 55 16.49 -1.29 7.11
CA ASP A 55 16.73 -1.24 5.66
C ASP A 55 16.37 -2.58 5.02
N GLY A 56 15.27 -2.60 4.26
CA GLY A 56 14.81 -3.79 3.54
C GLY A 56 15.76 -4.30 2.45
N THR A 57 16.88 -3.63 2.21
CA THR A 57 17.94 -4.06 1.28
C THR A 57 19.11 -4.76 1.97
N LYS A 58 19.10 -4.87 3.31
CA LYS A 58 20.11 -5.57 4.11
C LYS A 58 19.51 -6.82 4.75
N SER A 59 20.21 -7.95 4.62
CA SER A 59 19.72 -9.24 5.11
C SER A 59 19.66 -9.30 6.64
N GLU A 60 20.58 -8.63 7.32
CA GLU A 60 20.65 -8.49 8.77
C GLU A 60 19.41 -7.76 9.29
N ASP A 61 19.04 -6.65 8.66
CA ASP A 61 17.87 -5.85 9.02
C ASP A 61 16.56 -6.63 8.76
N LEU A 62 16.48 -7.41 7.68
CA LEU A 62 15.35 -8.31 7.46
C LEU A 62 15.22 -9.36 8.56
N THR A 63 16.35 -9.92 9.03
CA THR A 63 16.37 -10.87 10.14
C THR A 63 15.89 -10.24 11.45
N LEU A 64 16.39 -9.04 11.77
CA LEU A 64 15.94 -8.29 12.94
C LEU A 64 14.45 -7.93 12.86
N GLY A 65 13.98 -7.55 11.67
CA GLY A 65 12.57 -7.29 11.41
C GLY A 65 11.69 -8.52 11.61
N GLU A 66 12.14 -9.70 11.21
CA GLU A 66 11.41 -10.94 11.43
C GLU A 66 11.27 -11.28 12.92
N ILE A 67 12.38 -11.17 13.68
CA ILE A 67 12.39 -11.39 15.13
C ILE A 67 11.44 -10.42 15.84
N GLU A 68 11.54 -9.13 15.52
CA GLU A 68 10.68 -8.10 16.11
C GLU A 68 9.20 -8.30 15.71
N GLY A 69 8.93 -8.67 14.46
CA GLY A 69 7.57 -8.96 13.98
C GLY A 69 6.94 -10.12 14.73
N ARG A 70 7.69 -11.20 14.97
CA ARG A 70 7.23 -12.34 15.79
C ARG A 70 6.99 -11.93 17.24
N ARG A 71 7.88 -11.12 17.82
CA ARG A 71 7.69 -10.58 19.18
C ARG A 71 6.40 -9.75 19.28
N GLN A 72 6.13 -8.88 18.31
CA GLN A 72 4.91 -8.08 18.27
C GLN A 72 3.66 -8.94 18.07
N ALA A 73 3.70 -9.94 17.19
CA ALA A 73 2.57 -10.86 16.97
C ALA A 73 2.18 -11.62 18.26
N MET A 74 3.18 -12.12 19.00
CA MET A 74 2.94 -12.78 20.28
C MET A 74 2.41 -11.82 21.35
N ALA A 75 2.87 -10.57 21.36
CA ALA A 75 2.34 -9.54 22.26
C ALA A 75 0.89 -9.19 21.93
N LEU A 76 0.55 -9.04 20.65
CA LEU A 76 -0.82 -8.84 20.20
C LEU A 76 -1.71 -10.01 20.62
N MET A 77 -1.29 -11.26 20.42
CA MET A 77 -2.08 -12.43 20.84
C MET A 77 -2.45 -12.38 22.34
N ARG A 78 -1.51 -11.99 23.21
CA ARG A 78 -1.78 -11.80 24.65
C ARG A 78 -2.74 -10.65 24.90
N PHE A 79 -2.57 -9.53 24.19
CA PHE A 79 -3.47 -8.39 24.26
C PHE A 79 -4.90 -8.79 23.85
N PHE A 80 -5.08 -9.47 22.72
CA PHE A 80 -6.38 -9.93 22.23
C PHE A 80 -7.09 -10.80 23.26
N ARG A 81 -6.43 -11.83 23.80
CA ARG A 81 -7.03 -12.72 24.81
C ARG A 81 -7.50 -12.00 26.08
N LYS A 82 -6.80 -10.93 26.48
CA LYS A 82 -7.04 -10.26 27.76
C LYS A 82 -7.96 -9.05 27.66
N TYR A 83 -7.91 -8.33 26.54
CA TYR A 83 -8.54 -7.01 26.42
C TYR A 83 -9.61 -6.92 25.32
N VAL A 84 -9.67 -7.88 24.39
CA VAL A 84 -10.61 -7.83 23.27
C VAL A 84 -11.70 -8.88 23.48
N PRO A 85 -12.96 -8.47 23.73
CA PRO A 85 -14.07 -9.40 23.95
C PRO A 85 -14.25 -10.37 22.77
N GLY A 86 -14.45 -11.65 23.08
CA GLY A 86 -14.62 -12.73 22.09
C GLY A 86 -13.31 -13.37 21.61
N PHE A 87 -12.15 -12.87 22.06
CA PHE A 87 -10.83 -13.42 21.72
C PHE A 87 -10.18 -14.21 22.87
N GLU A 88 -10.89 -14.47 23.96
CA GLU A 88 -10.35 -15.07 25.19
C GLU A 88 -9.68 -16.43 24.93
N SER A 89 -10.22 -17.20 23.98
CA SER A 89 -9.71 -18.51 23.55
C SER A 89 -8.96 -18.50 22.21
N ALA A 90 -8.79 -17.32 21.59
CA ALA A 90 -8.17 -17.21 20.28
C ALA A 90 -6.72 -17.73 20.30
N TYR A 91 -6.19 -18.16 19.15
CA TYR A 91 -4.81 -18.60 19.01
C TYR A 91 -4.27 -18.22 17.62
N ILE A 92 -2.94 -18.16 17.48
CA ILE A 92 -2.32 -17.86 16.19
C ILE A 92 -2.40 -19.09 15.31
N ILE A 93 -3.10 -18.98 14.18
CA ILE A 93 -3.12 -20.02 13.14
C ILE A 93 -1.83 -19.94 12.31
N GLN A 94 -1.44 -18.74 11.90
CA GLN A 94 -0.29 -18.51 11.03
C GLN A 94 0.23 -17.08 11.16
N THR A 95 1.52 -16.89 10.89
CA THR A 95 2.16 -15.60 10.61
C THR A 95 2.71 -15.60 9.18
N ALA A 96 2.95 -14.41 8.61
CA ALA A 96 3.60 -14.30 7.30
C ALA A 96 4.97 -14.99 7.31
N ALA A 97 5.35 -15.66 6.22
CA ALA A 97 6.63 -16.38 6.14
C ALA A 97 7.85 -15.44 6.19
N GLN A 98 7.67 -14.18 5.78
CA GLN A 98 8.68 -13.14 5.76
C GLN A 98 8.05 -11.79 6.13
N ILE A 99 8.88 -10.90 6.64
CA ILE A 99 8.50 -9.52 6.93
C ILE A 99 8.08 -8.79 5.64
N GLY A 100 6.94 -8.09 5.73
CA GLY A 100 6.43 -7.30 4.62
C GLY A 100 7.22 -5.99 4.47
N VAL A 101 8.02 -5.88 3.41
CA VAL A 101 8.75 -4.65 3.08
C VAL A 101 7.83 -3.70 2.31
N ARG A 102 7.63 -2.48 2.85
CA ARG A 102 6.74 -1.47 2.26
C ARG A 102 7.38 -0.70 1.10
N GLU A 103 8.67 -0.41 1.22
CA GLU A 103 9.45 0.28 0.19
C GLU A 103 10.95 -0.02 0.34
N THR A 104 11.67 0.11 -0.77
CA THR A 104 13.14 0.08 -0.81
C THR A 104 13.65 1.05 -1.87
N ARG A 105 14.27 0.54 -2.95
CA ARG A 105 14.75 1.30 -4.10
C ARG A 105 13.62 1.45 -5.11
N ARG A 106 13.61 2.59 -5.81
CA ARG A 106 12.71 2.87 -6.93
C ARG A 106 13.52 3.19 -8.18
N ILE A 107 12.92 2.92 -9.34
CA ILE A 107 13.50 3.23 -10.64
C ILE A 107 13.09 4.66 -11.02
N MET A 108 14.04 5.44 -11.52
CA MET A 108 13.77 6.77 -12.06
C MET A 108 13.22 6.61 -13.49
N GLY A 109 11.97 7.00 -13.67
CA GLY A 109 11.27 7.04 -14.94
C GLY A 109 11.19 8.45 -15.50
N GLU A 110 10.61 8.57 -16.68
CA GLU A 110 10.47 9.84 -17.39
C GLU A 110 9.60 10.85 -16.63
N TYR A 111 8.79 10.37 -15.68
CA TYR A 111 8.14 11.18 -14.68
C TYR A 111 8.17 10.54 -13.30
N VAL A 112 8.54 11.33 -12.30
CA VAL A 112 8.50 10.93 -10.89
C VAL A 112 7.21 11.42 -10.28
N PHE A 113 6.24 10.51 -10.09
CA PHE A 113 4.96 10.83 -9.46
C PHE A 113 5.15 11.22 -7.98
N CYS A 114 4.52 12.29 -7.54
CA CYS A 114 4.76 12.88 -6.22
C CYS A 114 3.47 13.25 -5.47
N ALA A 115 3.59 13.63 -4.19
CA ALA A 115 2.45 14.07 -3.40
C ALA A 115 1.73 15.29 -3.98
N GLU A 116 2.44 16.19 -4.66
CA GLU A 116 1.83 17.36 -5.29
C GLU A 116 0.79 16.95 -6.34
N ASP A 117 1.07 15.89 -7.11
CA ASP A 117 0.14 15.36 -8.11
C ASP A 117 -1.16 14.86 -7.48
N VAL A 118 -1.07 14.30 -6.27
CA VAL A 118 -2.21 13.83 -5.47
C VAL A 118 -3.04 15.02 -4.98
N VAL A 119 -2.41 15.96 -4.26
CA VAL A 119 -3.13 17.07 -3.61
C VAL A 119 -3.70 18.07 -4.59
N SER A 120 -3.08 18.22 -5.77
CA SER A 120 -3.60 19.08 -6.83
C SER A 120 -4.67 18.39 -7.70
N GLY A 121 -4.95 17.10 -7.48
CA GLY A 121 -5.86 16.33 -8.33
C GLY A 121 -5.41 16.25 -9.80
N ARG A 122 -4.09 16.17 -10.03
CA ARG A 122 -3.49 16.43 -11.34
C ARG A 122 -4.03 15.48 -12.42
N LYS A 123 -4.35 16.07 -13.59
CA LYS A 123 -4.68 15.35 -14.82
C LYS A 123 -3.50 15.40 -15.77
N PHE A 124 -3.28 14.33 -16.49
CA PHE A 124 -2.16 14.22 -17.43
C PHE A 124 -2.68 14.04 -18.87
N PRO A 125 -1.87 14.35 -19.89
CA PRO A 125 -2.22 14.02 -21.27
C PRO A 125 -2.10 12.52 -21.57
N ASP A 126 -1.40 11.78 -20.70
CA ASP A 126 -1.04 10.37 -20.85
C ASP A 126 -1.40 9.49 -19.64
N PRO A 127 -2.63 9.55 -19.07
CA PRO A 127 -2.96 8.83 -17.84
C PRO A 127 -3.06 7.31 -18.03
N VAL A 128 -2.61 6.54 -17.04
CA VAL A 128 -2.76 5.07 -17.02
C VAL A 128 -3.42 4.53 -15.75
N LEU A 129 -3.72 5.44 -14.84
CA LEU A 129 -4.45 5.19 -13.60
C LEU A 129 -5.17 6.46 -13.22
N ARG A 130 -6.42 6.32 -12.80
CA ARG A 130 -7.19 7.34 -12.06
C ARG A 130 -7.43 6.85 -10.63
N SER A 131 -7.10 7.66 -9.64
CA SER A 131 -7.32 7.30 -8.23
C SER A 131 -7.72 8.51 -7.38
N ALA A 132 -8.47 8.25 -6.31
CA ALA A 132 -8.83 9.24 -5.29
C ALA A 132 -8.30 8.85 -3.90
N TYR A 133 -7.39 7.88 -3.84
CA TYR A 133 -6.84 7.39 -2.57
C TYR A 133 -5.82 8.36 -1.98
N PRO A 134 -5.88 8.69 -0.68
CA PRO A 134 -4.95 9.63 -0.06
C PRO A 134 -3.54 9.04 0.08
N VAL A 135 -2.57 9.88 0.38
CA VAL A 135 -1.22 9.46 0.78
C VAL A 135 -1.28 8.71 2.10
N ASP A 136 -0.96 7.42 2.08
CA ASP A 136 -1.03 6.50 3.24
C ASP A 136 0.38 6.09 3.72
N ILE A 137 1.01 6.98 4.48
CA ILE A 137 2.27 6.72 5.20
C ILE A 137 1.94 6.29 6.63
N HIS A 138 2.74 5.41 7.23
CA HIS A 138 2.62 5.07 8.65
C HIS A 138 3.84 5.58 9.40
N CYS A 139 3.65 6.40 10.42
CA CYS A 139 4.75 6.96 11.19
C CYS A 139 5.44 5.86 12.01
N SER A 140 6.77 5.76 11.89
CA SER A 140 7.58 4.82 12.69
C SER A 140 7.88 5.33 14.10
N LYS A 141 7.59 6.62 14.39
CA LYS A 141 7.89 7.30 15.66
C LYS A 141 6.64 7.92 16.33
N GLY A 142 5.46 7.31 16.20
CA GLY A 142 4.23 7.92 16.73
C GLY A 142 3.00 7.00 16.81
N LYS A 143 1.90 7.59 17.29
CA LYS A 143 0.56 7.00 17.35
C LYS A 143 -0.11 7.08 15.96
N GLY A 144 -0.74 5.99 15.52
CA GLY A 144 -1.55 5.91 14.30
C GLY A 144 -0.82 5.67 12.96
N TYR A 145 -1.61 5.55 11.89
CA TYR A 145 -1.19 5.92 10.52
C TYR A 145 -0.55 7.32 10.59
N ALA A 146 0.34 7.68 9.67
CA ALA A 146 0.76 9.07 9.53
C ALA A 146 -0.44 9.92 9.06
N ARG A 147 -1.35 10.20 9.98
CA ARG A 147 -1.77 11.58 10.21
C ARG A 147 -0.45 12.34 10.27
N ALA A 148 -0.32 13.41 9.52
CA ALA A 148 0.81 14.31 9.75
C ALA A 148 0.95 14.47 11.27
N ASP A 149 2.16 14.33 11.80
CA ASP A 149 2.46 14.22 13.25
C ASP A 149 1.97 15.44 14.08
N ASP A 150 1.16 16.31 13.47
CA ASP A 150 0.54 17.55 13.92
C ASP A 150 -1.02 17.55 13.90
N GLY A 151 -1.67 16.43 13.54
CA GLY A 151 -3.13 16.36 13.49
C GLY A 151 -3.78 16.94 12.22
N LYS A 152 -3.02 17.17 11.15
CA LYS A 152 -3.59 17.56 9.84
C LYS A 152 -4.26 16.39 9.12
N GLN A 153 -5.21 16.74 8.26
CA GLN A 153 -5.87 15.81 7.34
C GLN A 153 -4.84 15.07 6.46
N PRO A 154 -5.10 13.80 6.07
CA PRO A 154 -4.23 13.11 5.13
C PRO A 154 -4.12 13.91 3.82
N LEU A 155 -2.93 13.90 3.21
CA LEU A 155 -2.73 14.51 1.89
C LEU A 155 -3.60 13.73 0.90
N ALA A 156 -4.66 14.38 0.42
CA ALA A 156 -5.69 13.80 -0.40
C ALA A 156 -5.98 14.71 -1.59
N PRO A 157 -6.54 14.19 -2.69
CA PRO A 157 -7.06 15.05 -3.75
C PRO A 157 -8.18 15.96 -3.24
N PRO A 158 -8.51 17.03 -3.99
CA PRO A 158 -9.67 17.87 -3.68
C PRO A 158 -10.94 17.03 -3.51
N SER A 159 -11.83 17.46 -2.61
CA SER A 159 -13.08 16.73 -2.33
C SER A 159 -13.91 16.53 -3.60
N GLY A 160 -14.27 15.28 -3.90
CA GLY A 160 -15.01 14.91 -5.11
C GLY A 160 -14.15 14.82 -6.38
N ASP A 161 -12.84 15.02 -6.28
CA ASP A 161 -11.89 14.94 -7.39
C ASP A 161 -10.98 13.70 -7.27
N TRP A 162 -10.15 13.48 -8.29
CA TRP A 162 -9.17 12.41 -8.41
C TRP A 162 -7.83 12.96 -8.88
N TYR A 163 -6.80 12.13 -8.90
CA TYR A 163 -5.55 12.38 -9.61
C TYR A 163 -5.30 11.24 -10.60
N GLU A 164 -4.38 11.48 -11.52
CA GLU A 164 -3.92 10.50 -12.49
C GLU A 164 -2.44 10.17 -12.30
N VAL A 165 -2.03 8.95 -12.67
CA VAL A 165 -0.62 8.60 -12.86
C VAL A 165 -0.35 8.54 -14.35
N PRO A 166 0.67 9.24 -14.88
CA PRO A 166 0.94 9.25 -16.30
C PRO A 166 1.78 8.05 -16.76
N TYR A 167 1.65 7.64 -18.02
CA TYR A 167 2.34 6.50 -18.64
C TYR A 167 3.86 6.63 -18.51
N ARG A 168 4.39 7.83 -18.69
CA ARG A 168 5.81 8.16 -18.47
C ARG A 168 6.36 7.79 -17.07
N SER A 169 5.52 7.57 -16.05
CA SER A 169 5.96 7.02 -14.75
C SER A 169 6.26 5.52 -14.77
N LEU A 170 5.79 4.81 -15.81
CA LEU A 170 6.06 3.40 -16.06
C LEU A 170 7.28 3.20 -16.96
N VAL A 171 7.78 4.26 -17.60
CA VAL A 171 8.91 4.21 -18.55
C VAL A 171 10.21 4.62 -17.85
N PRO A 172 11.19 3.71 -17.66
CA PRO A 172 12.49 4.04 -17.07
C PRO A 172 13.30 5.04 -17.92
N LEU A 173 14.03 5.96 -17.29
CA LEU A 173 14.84 6.96 -18.01
C LEU A 173 15.92 6.34 -18.91
N LYS A 174 16.56 5.25 -18.45
CA LYS A 174 17.82 4.73 -19.01
C LYS A 174 17.72 3.38 -19.70
N ILE A 175 16.54 2.74 -19.70
CA ILE A 175 16.37 1.38 -20.20
C ILE A 175 15.15 1.38 -21.13
N ASP A 176 15.38 1.15 -22.42
CA ASP A 176 14.34 1.26 -23.43
C ASP A 176 13.36 0.09 -23.45
N ASN A 177 13.80 -1.12 -23.13
CA ASN A 177 13.01 -2.35 -23.24
C ASN A 177 12.41 -2.83 -21.90
N LEU A 178 12.10 -1.90 -21.00
CA LEU A 178 11.58 -2.20 -19.67
C LEU A 178 10.40 -1.28 -19.35
N LEU A 179 9.35 -1.85 -18.76
CA LEU A 179 8.26 -1.12 -18.11
C LEU A 179 8.21 -1.49 -16.63
N ILE A 180 7.85 -0.53 -15.78
CA ILE A 180 7.73 -0.70 -14.33
C ILE A 180 6.30 -0.40 -13.89
N ALA A 181 5.74 -1.18 -12.97
CA ALA A 181 4.36 -1.00 -12.51
C ALA A 181 4.19 -1.41 -11.04
N GLY A 182 3.18 -0.83 -10.38
CA GLY A 182 2.88 -1.11 -8.97
C GLY A 182 3.96 -0.57 -8.02
N ARG A 183 4.48 -1.41 -7.13
CA ARG A 183 5.39 -0.96 -6.04
C ARG A 183 6.70 -0.35 -6.53
N CYS A 184 7.16 -0.67 -7.74
CA CYS A 184 8.40 -0.16 -8.32
C CYS A 184 8.21 1.09 -9.19
N LEU A 185 6.98 1.61 -9.31
CA LEU A 185 6.64 2.82 -10.07
C LEU A 185 7.59 3.98 -9.76
N SER A 186 7.94 4.77 -10.79
CA SER A 186 8.74 5.96 -10.58
C SER A 186 7.95 7.02 -9.80
N SER A 187 8.34 7.21 -8.55
CA SER A 187 7.61 8.04 -7.59
C SER A 187 8.49 8.49 -6.42
N THR A 188 8.07 9.57 -5.74
CA THR A 188 8.60 9.93 -4.42
C THR A 188 8.04 8.98 -3.35
N HIS A 189 8.53 9.08 -2.12
CA HIS A 189 8.04 8.28 -0.99
C HIS A 189 6.53 8.45 -0.80
N GLU A 190 6.09 9.70 -0.79
CA GLU A 190 4.71 10.11 -0.57
C GLU A 190 3.82 9.77 -1.78
N GLY A 191 4.31 10.02 -3.00
CA GLY A 191 3.59 9.65 -4.22
C GLY A 191 3.33 8.14 -4.27
N GLN A 192 4.35 7.34 -3.94
CA GLN A 192 4.22 5.88 -3.90
C GLN A 192 3.18 5.42 -2.87
N ALA A 193 3.15 6.07 -1.70
CA ALA A 193 2.21 5.75 -0.62
C ALA A 193 0.74 5.96 -1.01
N ALA A 194 0.44 6.81 -2.00
CA ALA A 194 -0.91 6.98 -2.54
C ALA A 194 -1.29 5.90 -3.57
N VAL A 195 -0.32 5.34 -4.30
CA VAL A 195 -0.58 4.50 -5.48
C VAL A 195 -0.23 3.02 -5.31
N ARG A 196 0.44 2.61 -4.23
CA ARG A 196 0.83 1.21 -4.00
C ARG A 196 -0.27 0.28 -3.44
N ILE A 197 -1.52 0.73 -3.39
CA ILE A 197 -2.64 -0.13 -3.00
C ILE A 197 -2.99 -1.11 -4.12
N MET A 198 -3.59 -2.25 -3.78
CA MET A 198 -3.82 -3.35 -4.74
C MET A 198 -4.60 -2.90 -5.99
N PRO A 199 -5.71 -2.15 -5.91
CA PRO A 199 -6.46 -1.75 -7.10
C PRO A 199 -5.61 -0.89 -8.06
N ASN A 200 -4.86 0.06 -7.51
CA ASN A 200 -3.97 0.92 -8.29
C ASN A 200 -2.83 0.11 -8.91
N CYS A 201 -2.24 -0.85 -8.18
CA CYS A 201 -1.22 -1.74 -8.72
C CYS A 201 -1.74 -2.63 -9.84
N MET A 202 -2.99 -3.11 -9.76
CA MET A 202 -3.63 -3.89 -10.83
C MET A 202 -3.81 -3.05 -12.09
N ALA A 203 -4.33 -1.82 -11.98
CA ALA A 203 -4.50 -0.92 -13.11
C ALA A 203 -3.15 -0.53 -13.76
N LEU A 204 -2.13 -0.21 -12.96
CA LEU A 204 -0.78 0.05 -13.48
C LEU A 204 -0.19 -1.18 -14.18
N GLY A 205 -0.44 -2.38 -13.64
CA GLY A 205 -0.02 -3.65 -14.26
C GLY A 205 -0.72 -3.92 -15.59
N GLN A 206 -2.03 -3.64 -15.68
CA GLN A 206 -2.79 -3.72 -16.93
C GLN A 206 -2.19 -2.77 -17.98
N ALA A 207 -1.98 -1.50 -17.63
CA ALA A 207 -1.40 -0.52 -18.54
C ALA A 207 -0.01 -0.91 -19.04
N ALA A 208 0.88 -1.37 -18.14
CA ALA A 208 2.19 -1.85 -18.54
C ALA A 208 2.12 -3.07 -19.47
N GLY A 209 1.20 -4.01 -19.21
CA GLY A 209 1.01 -5.20 -20.04
C GLY A 209 0.49 -4.88 -21.45
N VAL A 210 -0.52 -4.00 -21.55
CA VAL A 210 -1.05 -3.54 -22.84
C VAL A 210 0.02 -2.77 -23.62
N ALA A 211 0.73 -1.85 -22.96
CA ALA A 211 1.80 -1.10 -23.58
C ALA A 211 2.91 -2.01 -24.12
N ALA A 212 3.32 -3.03 -23.35
CA ALA A 212 4.32 -4.00 -23.79
C ALA A 212 3.86 -4.78 -25.04
N ALA A 213 2.60 -5.21 -25.09
CA ALA A 213 2.05 -5.91 -26.25
C ALA A 213 2.01 -5.01 -27.51
N LEU A 214 1.58 -3.76 -27.37
CA LEU A 214 1.58 -2.78 -28.46
C LEU A 214 3.00 -2.50 -28.96
N CYS A 215 3.96 -2.30 -28.05
CA CYS A 215 5.36 -2.09 -28.42
C CYS A 215 5.92 -3.22 -29.30
N VAL A 216 5.64 -4.47 -28.94
CA VAL A 216 6.06 -5.65 -29.72
C VAL A 216 5.37 -5.68 -31.09
N ASN A 217 4.07 -5.38 -31.15
CA ASN A 217 3.31 -5.39 -32.41
C ASN A 217 3.72 -4.25 -33.36
N GLU A 218 4.03 -3.07 -32.84
CA GLU A 218 4.41 -1.89 -33.62
C GLU A 218 5.92 -1.82 -33.90
N GLY A 219 6.72 -2.68 -33.26
CA GLY A 219 8.18 -2.66 -33.39
C GLY A 219 8.83 -1.43 -32.77
N VAL A 220 8.21 -0.86 -31.74
CA VAL A 220 8.71 0.33 -31.02
C VAL A 220 9.12 -0.04 -29.59
N VAL A 221 9.94 0.81 -28.97
CA VAL A 221 10.24 0.71 -27.55
C VAL A 221 9.19 1.47 -26.72
N PRO A 222 8.93 1.09 -25.46
CA PRO A 222 8.01 1.77 -24.54
C PRO A 222 7.96 3.29 -24.60
N ARG A 223 9.13 3.94 -24.73
CA ARG A 223 9.28 5.40 -24.79
C ARG A 223 8.74 6.04 -26.07
N HIS A 224 8.67 5.28 -27.15
CA HIS A 224 8.22 5.71 -28.47
C HIS A 224 6.82 5.17 -28.78
N LEU A 225 6.14 4.55 -27.82
CA LEU A 225 4.76 4.13 -27.98
C LEU A 225 3.85 5.36 -28.03
N GLU A 226 3.03 5.45 -29.08
CA GLU A 226 2.02 6.49 -29.18
C GLU A 226 0.91 6.25 -28.14
N TYR A 227 0.77 7.19 -27.21
CA TYR A 227 -0.15 7.02 -26.07
C TYR A 227 -1.62 6.87 -26.50
N SER A 228 -2.03 7.44 -27.64
CA SER A 228 -3.37 7.28 -28.18
C SER A 228 -3.75 5.82 -28.39
N HIS A 229 -2.83 5.00 -28.90
CA HIS A 229 -3.06 3.57 -29.11
C HIS A 229 -3.24 2.85 -27.76
N LEU A 230 -2.39 3.16 -26.78
CA LEU A 230 -2.52 2.60 -25.43
C LEU A 230 -3.87 2.96 -24.81
N ARG A 231 -4.27 4.23 -24.92
CA ARG A 231 -5.53 4.73 -24.37
C ARG A 231 -6.74 4.02 -24.97
N GLU A 232 -6.76 3.82 -26.28
CA GLU A 232 -7.86 3.13 -26.97
C GLU A 232 -8.07 1.73 -26.39
N TYR A 233 -7.01 0.92 -26.32
CA TYR A 233 -7.08 -0.44 -25.75
C TYR A 233 -7.47 -0.44 -24.27
N LEU A 234 -6.98 0.52 -23.47
CA LEU A 234 -7.35 0.63 -22.07
C LEU A 234 -8.84 0.93 -21.90
N LEU A 235 -9.38 1.85 -22.70
CA LEU A 235 -10.81 2.19 -22.68
C LEU A 235 -11.68 1.02 -23.16
N GLU A 236 -11.27 0.29 -24.20
CA GLU A 236 -11.97 -0.92 -24.66
C GLU A 236 -12.06 -2.01 -23.57
N GLN A 237 -11.02 -2.10 -22.73
CA GLN A 237 -10.98 -3.01 -21.58
C GLN A 237 -11.71 -2.47 -20.34
N GLY A 238 -12.33 -1.29 -20.42
CA GLY A 238 -13.07 -0.66 -19.34
C GLY A 238 -12.20 0.00 -18.27
N ALA A 239 -10.93 0.28 -18.56
CA ALA A 239 -10.07 1.04 -17.65
C ALA A 239 -10.50 2.53 -17.59
N LEU A 240 -10.23 3.17 -16.45
CA LEU A 240 -10.51 4.59 -16.24
C LEU A 240 -9.22 5.41 -16.47
N VAL A 241 -9.11 5.99 -17.67
CA VAL A 241 -7.99 6.80 -18.19
C VAL A 241 -8.48 7.92 -19.12
#